data_AF-A0A7V1RDD1-F1
#
_entry.id   AF-A0A7V1RDD1-F1
#
_cell.length_a   1.000
_cell.length_b   1.000
_cell.length_c   1.000
_cell.angle_alpha   90.00
_cell.angle_beta   90.00
_cell.angle_gamma   90.00
#
_symmetry.space_group_name_H-M   'P 1'
#
loop_
_entity.id
_entity.type
_entity.pdbx_description
1 polymer ?
#
loop_
_entity_poly.entity_id
_entity_poly.type
_entity_poly.pdbx_seq_one_letter_code
_entity_poly.pdbx_strand_id
1 'polypeptide(L)'
;MRCEDAALLLDDYVDGLLSEELRTRVDRHLLRCPACASALKGLEQTCALLRDALARQEASPAFRERAAARLQDAFRDLVGREPGPAEAQWELPFLRGA
;
A
#
# COMPACT_ATOMS: atom_id res chain seq x y z
N MET A 1 -2.82 11.21 -21.85
CA MET A 1 -1.55 11.61 -21.22
C MET A 1 -0.44 11.14 -22.14
N ARG A 2 0.56 11.99 -22.39
CA ARG A 2 1.75 11.62 -23.15
C ARG A 2 2.77 10.97 -22.21
N CYS A 3 3.69 10.18 -22.76
CA CYS A 3 4.69 9.49 -21.95
C CYS A 3 5.60 10.45 -21.17
N GLU A 4 5.95 11.60 -21.75
CA GLU A 4 6.73 12.66 -21.10
C GLU A 4 6.03 13.18 -19.84
N ASP A 5 4.72 13.45 -19.93
CA ASP A 5 3.92 13.91 -18.80
C ASP A 5 3.81 12.82 -17.73
N ALA A 6 3.68 11.55 -18.14
CA ALA A 6 3.60 10.41 -17.22
C ALA A 6 4.91 10.20 -16.46
N ALA A 7 6.05 10.28 -17.16
CA ALA A 7 7.37 10.06 -16.58
C ALA A 7 7.67 11.05 -15.44
N LEU A 8 7.26 12.31 -15.59
CA LEU A 8 7.41 13.33 -14.55
C LEU A 8 6.56 13.09 -13.30
N LEU A 9 5.55 12.21 -13.38
CA LEU A 9 4.62 11.94 -12.30
C LEU A 9 4.87 10.58 -11.62
N LEU A 10 5.81 9.76 -12.11
CA LEU A 10 6.00 8.40 -11.58
C LEU A 10 6.55 8.38 -10.16
N ASP A 11 7.43 9.32 -9.79
CA ASP A 11 7.96 9.46 -8.42
C ASP A 11 6.82 9.77 -7.44
N ASP A 12 6.07 10.85 -7.70
CA ASP A 12 4.88 11.23 -6.91
C ASP A 12 3.80 10.14 -6.89
N TYR A 13 3.68 9.36 -7.97
CA TYR A 13 2.76 8.24 -8.06
C TYR A 13 3.15 7.12 -7.08
N VAL A 14 4.43 6.74 -7.04
CA VAL A 14 4.96 5.71 -6.11
C VAL A 14 4.85 6.19 -4.67
N ASP A 15 5.12 7.46 -4.40
CA ASP A 15 5.03 8.05 -3.07
C ASP A 15 3.57 8.33 -2.62
N GLY A 16 2.60 8.15 -3.51
CA GLY A 16 1.18 8.34 -3.20
C GLY A 16 0.78 9.81 -3.01
N LEU A 17 1.53 10.74 -3.60
CA LEU A 17 1.35 12.19 -3.46
C LEU A 17 0.43 12.81 -4.51
N LEU A 18 0.08 12.06 -5.55
CA LEU A 18 -0.82 12.53 -6.59
C LEU A 18 -2.26 12.70 -6.09
N SER A 19 -2.94 13.73 -6.59
CA SER A 19 -4.39 13.84 -6.46
C SER A 19 -5.09 12.65 -7.12
N GLU A 20 -6.31 12.32 -6.66
CA GLU A 20 -7.10 11.20 -7.19
C GLU A 20 -7.33 11.32 -8.71
N GLU A 21 -7.57 12.53 -9.20
CA GLU A 21 -7.75 12.81 -10.63
C GLU A 21 -6.47 12.51 -11.43
N LEU A 22 -5.31 12.96 -10.95
CA LEU A 22 -4.03 12.73 -11.61
C LEU A 22 -3.64 11.26 -11.56
N ARG A 23 -3.83 10.61 -10.41
CA ARG A 23 -3.60 9.17 -10.24
C ARG A 23 -4.40 8.37 -11.27
N THR A 24 -5.71 8.63 -11.40
CA THR A 24 -6.58 7.95 -12.38
C THR A 24 -6.08 8.13 -13.82
N ARG A 25 -5.54 9.31 -14.16
CA ARG A 25 -5.00 9.58 -15.50
C ARG A 25 -3.71 8.80 -15.75
N VAL A 26 -2.84 8.70 -14.75
CA VAL A 26 -1.60 7.89 -14.80
C VAL A 26 -1.96 6.41 -14.90
N ASP A 27 -2.87 5.89 -14.07
CA ASP A 27 -3.35 4.50 -14.10
C ASP A 27 -3.81 4.09 -15.50
N ARG A 28 -4.67 4.91 -16.11
CA ARG A 28 -5.16 4.66 -17.48
C ARG A 28 -4.03 4.63 -18.51
N HIS A 29 -3.00 5.44 -18.32
CA HIS A 29 -1.84 5.46 -19.21
C HIS A 29 -0.99 4.20 -19.05
N LEU A 30 -0.70 3.80 -17.81
CA LEU A 30 0.09 2.60 -17.50
C LEU A 30 -0.55 1.32 -18.05
N LEU A 31 -1.88 1.23 -18.06
CA LEU A 31 -2.61 0.11 -18.69
C LEU A 31 -2.40 0.00 -20.20
N ARG A 32 -2.05 1.10 -20.87
CA ARG A 32 -1.97 1.19 -22.34
C ARG A 32 -0.55 1.34 -22.85
N CYS A 33 0.40 1.71 -21.99
CA CYS A 33 1.79 1.97 -22.35
C CYS A 33 2.75 1.02 -21.60
N PRO A 34 3.23 -0.05 -22.26
CA PRO A 34 4.17 -0.99 -21.65
C PRO A 34 5.49 -0.34 -21.22
N ALA A 35 5.96 0.67 -21.94
CA ALA A 35 7.21 1.37 -21.62
C ALA A 35 7.11 2.10 -20.27
N CYS A 36 6.03 2.86 -20.05
CA CYS A 36 5.81 3.55 -18.78
C CYS A 36 5.50 2.59 -17.64
N ALA A 37 4.78 1.49 -17.90
CA ALA A 37 4.57 0.44 -16.91
C ALA A 37 5.90 -0.22 -16.48
N SER A 38 6.81 -0.46 -17.43
CA SER A 38 8.15 -0.98 -17.12
C SER A 38 9.00 0.03 -16.34
N ALA A 39 8.91 1.32 -16.67
CA ALA A 39 9.62 2.37 -15.94
C ALA A 39 9.14 2.45 -14.48
N LEU A 40 7.83 2.43 -14.25
CA LEU A 40 7.24 2.38 -12.91
C LEU A 40 7.74 1.17 -12.12
N LYS A 41 7.73 -0.02 -12.74
CA LYS A 41 8.23 -1.24 -12.10
C LYS A 41 9.70 -1.13 -11.68
N GLY A 42 10.53 -0.52 -12.53
CA GLY A 42 11.95 -0.27 -12.20
C GLY A 42 12.13 0.70 -11.03
N LEU A 43 11.28 1.72 -10.94
CA LEU A 43 11.26 2.64 -9.81
C LEU A 43 10.84 1.93 -8.52
N GLU A 44 9.76 1.16 -8.54
CA GLU A 44 9.30 0.36 -7.38
C GLU A 44 10.38 -0.61 -6.88
N GLN A 45 11.09 -1.26 -7.80
CA GLN A 45 12.22 -2.14 -7.47
C GLN A 45 13.38 -1.38 -6.82
N THR A 46 13.74 -0.22 -7.36
CA THR A 46 14.76 0.65 -6.77
C THR A 46 14.38 1.03 -5.33
N CYS A 47 13.14 1.47 -5.11
CA CYS A 47 12.63 1.81 -3.78
C CYS A 47 12.63 0.62 -2.82
N ALA A 48 12.33 -0.59 -3.31
CA ALA A 48 12.39 -1.81 -2.50
C ALA A 48 13.84 -2.13 -2.08
N LEU A 49 14.78 -2.09 -3.03
CA LEU A 49 16.20 -2.32 -2.75
C LEU A 49 16.76 -1.32 -1.75
N LEU A 50 16.39 -0.03 -1.86
CA LEU A 50 16.80 0.99 -0.90
C LEU A 50 16.22 0.72 0.50
N ARG A 51 14.95 0.30 0.60
CA ARG A 51 14.31 -0.06 1.87
C ARG A 51 14.97 -1.26 2.55
N ASP A 52 15.49 -2.20 1.77
CA ASP A 52 16.15 -3.39 2.29
C ASP A 52 17.63 -3.12 2.63
N ALA A 53 18.32 -2.31 1.82
CA ALA A 53 19.73 -1.98 2.02
C ALA A 53 19.96 -1.01 3.19
N LEU A 54 19.00 -0.11 3.46
CA LEU A 54 19.07 0.81 4.57
C LEU A 54 18.60 0.11 5.85
N ALA A 55 19.45 0.14 6.89
CA ALA A 55 19.09 -0.39 8.19
C ALA A 55 17.80 0.26 8.69
N ARG A 56 16.79 -0.56 8.99
CA ARG A 56 15.56 -0.08 9.60
C ARG A 56 15.90 0.53 10.95
N GLN A 57 15.69 1.83 11.07
CA GLN A 57 15.79 2.47 12.38
C GLN A 57 14.61 2.04 13.23
N GLU A 58 14.90 1.39 14.35
CA GLU A 58 13.87 1.10 15.34
C GLU A 58 13.41 2.40 15.99
N ALA A 59 12.09 2.56 16.10
CA ALA A 59 11.55 3.65 16.88
C ALA A 59 11.90 3.45 18.36
N SER A 60 12.16 4.56 19.07
CA SER A 60 12.49 4.50 20.49
C SER A 60 11.39 3.81 21.31
N PRO A 61 11.72 3.12 22.43
CA PRO A 61 10.72 2.47 23.27
C PRO A 61 9.56 3.41 23.65
N ALA A 62 9.88 4.62 24.08
CA ALA A 62 8.87 5.61 24.47
C ALA A 62 7.97 6.04 23.29
N PHE A 63 8.48 6.10 22.06
CA PHE A 63 7.64 6.37 20.90
C PHE A 63 6.71 5.20 20.59
N ARG A 64 7.22 3.97 20.64
CA ARG A 64 6.43 2.75 20.40
C ARG A 64 5.29 2.62 21.40
N GLU A 65 5.55 2.85 22.68
CA GLU A 65 4.54 2.82 23.74
C GLU A 65 3.42 3.84 23.50
N ARG A 66 3.79 5.10 23.19
CA ARG A 66 2.81 6.15 22.89
C ARG A 66 2.01 5.85 21.64
N ALA A 67 2.65 5.34 20.58
CA ALA A 67 1.97 4.96 19.35
C ALA A 67 0.99 3.81 19.59
N ALA A 68 1.41 2.77 20.32
CA ALA A 68 0.57 1.63 20.68
C ALA A 68 -0.65 2.06 21.51
N ALA A 69 -0.48 2.90 22.54
CA ALA A 69 -1.59 3.40 23.34
C ALA A 69 -2.61 4.18 22.48
N ARG A 70 -2.13 5.04 21.55
CA ARG A 70 -3.02 5.79 20.63
C ARG A 70 -3.75 4.88 19.66
N LEU A 71 -3.09 3.85 19.13
CA LEU A 71 -3.72 2.88 18.24
C LEU A 71 -4.78 2.05 18.99
N GLN A 72 -4.49 1.58 20.20
CA GLN A 72 -5.44 0.86 21.04
C GLN A 72 -6.67 1.71 21.38
N ASP A 73 -6.47 2.99 21.67
CA ASP A 73 -7.57 3.91 21.95
C ASP A 73 -8.42 4.17 20.70
N ALA A 74 -7.79 4.48 19.56
CA ALA A 74 -8.49 4.79 18.31
C ALA A 74 -9.26 3.59 17.73
N PHE A 75 -8.76 2.37 17.95
CA PHE A 75 -9.35 1.14 17.43
C PHE A 75 -9.92 0.26 18.53
N ARG A 76 -10.28 0.83 19.69
CA ARG A 76 -10.78 0.11 20.85
C ARG A 76 -11.91 -0.87 20.52
N ASP A 77 -12.82 -0.48 19.62
CA ASP A 77 -13.98 -1.30 19.24
C ASP A 77 -13.64 -2.48 18.30
N LEU A 78 -12.46 -2.45 17.68
CA LEU A 78 -11.96 -3.51 16.80
C LEU A 78 -10.92 -4.41 17.51
N VAL A 79 -10.11 -3.83 18.40
CA VAL A 79 -9.04 -4.53 19.11
C VAL A 79 -9.60 -5.22 20.33
N GLY A 80 -9.83 -6.53 20.24
CA GLY A 80 -10.37 -7.36 21.33
C GLY A 80 -11.78 -7.89 21.09
N ARG A 81 -12.39 -7.59 19.94
CA ARG A 81 -13.59 -8.29 19.49
C ARG A 81 -13.18 -9.72 19.13
N GLU A 82 -13.57 -10.70 19.95
CA GLU A 82 -13.51 -12.09 19.49
C GLU A 82 -14.38 -12.19 18.23
N PRO A 83 -13.89 -12.83 17.15
CA PRO A 83 -14.72 -13.08 15.99
C PRO A 83 -15.97 -13.80 16.48
N GLY A 84 -17.14 -13.25 16.17
CA GLY A 84 -18.40 -13.86 16.60
C GLY A 84 -18.48 -15.29 16.05
N PRO A 85 -19.26 -16.19 16.67
CA PRO A 85 -19.37 -17.58 16.21
C PRO A 85 -19.77 -17.73 14.73
N ALA A 86 -20.40 -16.70 14.13
CA ALA A 86 -20.72 -16.64 12.69
C ALA A 86 -19.53 -16.29 11.78
N GLU A 87 -18.47 -15.65 12.30
CA GLU A 87 -17.25 -15.29 11.55
C GLU A 87 -16.22 -16.44 11.53
N ALA A 88 -16.30 -17.39 12.47
CA ALA A 88 -15.49 -18.61 12.45
C ALA A 88 -15.94 -19.62 11.37
N GLN A 89 -17.12 -19.40 10.78
CA GLN A 89 -17.76 -20.28 9.80
C GLN A 89 -17.80 -19.62 8.42
N TRP A 90 -16.70 -18.98 8.00
CA TRP A 90 -16.54 -18.49 6.63
C TRP A 90 -16.45 -19.66 5.64
N GLU A 91 -17.59 -20.28 5.37
CA GLU A 91 -17.76 -21.16 4.22
C GLU A 91 -17.85 -20.30 2.98
N LEU A 92 -16.70 -20.00 2.39
CA LEU A 92 -16.64 -19.39 1.07
C LEU A 92 -17.37 -20.33 0.10
N PRO A 93 -18.50 -19.93 -0.51
CA PRO A 93 -19.36 -20.82 -1.30
C PRO A 93 -18.65 -21.52 -2.46
N PHE A 94 -17.48 -21.01 -2.86
CA PHE A 94 -16.66 -21.48 -3.98
C PHE A 94 -15.54 -22.46 -3.58
N LEU A 95 -15.35 -22.77 -2.29
CA LEU A 95 -14.34 -23.73 -1.82
C LEU A 95 -14.91 -25.12 -1.47
N ARG A 96 -16.21 -25.35 -1.68
CA ARG A 96 -16.80 -26.70 -1.61
C ARG A 96 -16.80 -27.34 -2.99
N GLY A 97 -15.76 -28.12 -3.30
CA GLY A 97 -15.73 -29.00 -4.46
C GLY A 97 -14.37 -29.13 -5.13
N ALA A 98 -13.50 -29.96 -4.56
CA ALA A 98 -12.50 -30.74 -5.29
C ALA A 98 -12.65 -32.19 -4.83
#